data_AF-A0A2V8LCB5-F1
#
_entry.id   AF-A0A2V8LCB5-F1
#
_cell.length_a   1.000
_cell.length_b   1.000
_cell.length_c   1.000
_cell.angle_alpha   90.00
_cell.angle_beta   90.00
_cell.angle_gamma   90.00
#
_symmetry.space_group_name_H-M   'P 1'
#
loop_
_entity.id
_entity.type
_entity.pdbx_description
1 polymer ?
#
loop_
_entity_poly.entity_id
_entity_poly.type
_entity_poly.pdbx_seq_one_letter_code
_entity_poly.pdbx_strand_id
1 'polypeptide(L)'
;MQASHLTGLSQAELSDFVAVLGEPAYRARQIFAGIQARRLRSFEDLTDLPKELREKLSEHATISTLTLESRYISTDGTRRYLFKTYDNRPVETVFIPEERRDTICFSSQSGCPLQCTFCLTAQLGLLRNLTAGEIVEQIIVVLNDAYGVGIKTPRGTNLVGMGAGEP
;
A
#
# COMPACT_ATOMS: atom_id res chain seq x y z
N MET A 1 -5.25 21.56 1.07
CA MET A 1 -4.83 20.59 0.03
C MET A 1 -4.42 19.32 0.75
N GLN A 2 -4.95 18.17 0.35
CA GLN A 2 -4.52 16.88 0.92
C GLN A 2 -3.09 16.62 0.43
N ALA A 3 -2.17 16.30 1.34
CA ALA A 3 -0.78 15.99 0.98
C ALA A 3 -0.74 14.84 -0.03
N SER A 4 0.12 14.92 -1.04
CA SER A 4 0.21 13.90 -2.10
C SER A 4 0.69 12.58 -1.52
N HIS A 5 0.00 11.48 -1.81
CA HIS A 5 0.38 10.15 -1.33
C HIS A 5 1.28 9.45 -2.34
N LEU A 6 2.60 9.51 -2.13
CA LEU A 6 3.60 9.13 -3.14
C LEU A 6 3.57 7.65 -3.51
N THR A 7 3.10 6.79 -2.60
CA THR A 7 3.00 5.34 -2.84
C THR A 7 2.01 4.99 -3.96
N GLY A 8 1.03 5.86 -4.20
CA GLY A 8 0.06 5.70 -5.28
C GLY A 8 0.47 6.29 -6.62
N LEU A 9 1.61 7.00 -6.68
CA LEU A 9 2.04 7.69 -7.89
C LEU A 9 2.88 6.80 -8.80
N SER A 10 2.60 6.90 -10.09
CA SER A 10 3.48 6.38 -11.14
C SER A 10 4.82 7.14 -11.16
N GLN A 11 5.82 6.56 -11.82
CA GLN A 11 7.11 7.22 -11.98
C GLN A 11 7.01 8.56 -12.74
N ALA A 12 6.06 8.69 -13.67
CA ALA A 12 5.80 9.94 -14.39
C ALA A 12 5.22 11.00 -13.45
N GLU A 13 4.18 10.66 -12.68
CA GLU A 13 3.59 11.57 -11.69
C GLU A 13 4.59 11.97 -10.59
N LEU A 14 5.49 11.07 -10.18
CA LEU A 14 6.60 11.42 -9.28
C LEU A 14 7.58 12.39 -9.92
N SER A 15 7.80 12.31 -11.24
CA SER A 15 8.66 13.26 -11.96
C SER A 15 8.06 14.67 -11.94
N ASP A 16 6.75 14.77 -12.14
CA ASP A 16 6.02 16.03 -12.04
C ASP A 16 6.05 16.56 -10.61
N PHE A 17 5.84 15.69 -9.61
CA PHE A 17 5.87 16.06 -8.20
C PHE A 17 7.24 16.62 -7.77
N VAL A 18 8.35 15.95 -8.12
CA VAL A 18 9.69 16.45 -7.75
C VAL A 18 10.05 17.74 -8.50
N ALA A 19 9.54 17.94 -9.72
CA ALA A 19 9.73 19.19 -10.46
C ALA A 19 9.07 20.39 -9.75
N VAL A 20 7.87 20.20 -9.18
CA VAL A 20 7.20 21.22 -8.35
C VAL A 20 8.02 21.56 -7.10
N LEU A 21 8.77 20.60 -6.55
CA LEU A 21 9.67 20.81 -5.41
C LEU A 21 11.04 21.41 -5.80
N GLY A 22 11.27 21.69 -7.08
CA GLY A 22 12.55 22.21 -7.60
C GLY A 22 13.67 21.17 -7.64
N GLU A 23 13.32 19.88 -7.60
CA GLU A 23 14.27 18.78 -7.58
C GLU A 23 14.46 18.16 -8.98
N PRO A 24 15.65 17.63 -9.29
CA PRO A 24 15.92 17.06 -10.60
C PRO A 24 15.15 15.76 -10.83
N ALA A 25 14.71 15.52 -12.07
CA ALA A 25 13.83 14.40 -12.45
C ALA A 25 14.36 13.00 -12.04
N TYR A 26 15.67 12.81 -11.90
CA TYR A 26 16.21 11.52 -11.45
C TYR A 26 15.80 11.17 -10.00
N ARG A 27 15.43 12.15 -9.16
CA ARG A 27 14.92 11.92 -7.81
C ARG A 27 13.63 11.11 -7.82
N ALA A 28 12.77 11.30 -8.84
CA ALA A 28 11.56 10.50 -9.00
C ALA A 28 11.87 9.00 -9.12
N ARG A 29 12.94 8.63 -9.85
CA ARG A 29 13.38 7.23 -9.96
C ARG A 29 13.85 6.67 -8.62
N GLN A 30 14.57 7.46 -7.83
CA GLN A 30 15.05 7.03 -6.50
C GLN A 30 13.89 6.82 -5.53
N ILE A 31 12.93 7.75 -5.51
CA ILE A 31 11.72 7.67 -4.69
C ILE A 31 10.90 6.46 -5.12
N PHE A 32 10.61 6.31 -6.41
CA PHE A 32 9.84 5.19 -6.95
C PHE A 32 10.49 3.84 -6.62
N ALA A 33 11.81 3.70 -6.82
CA ALA A 33 12.54 2.48 -6.47
C ALA A 33 12.59 2.24 -4.96
N GLY A 34 12.66 3.30 -4.15
CA GLY A 34 12.58 3.23 -2.69
C GLY A 34 11.25 2.65 -2.20
N ILE A 35 10.14 3.17 -2.73
CA ILE A 35 8.80 2.74 -2.33
C ILE A 35 8.48 1.37 -2.94
N GLN A 36 8.57 1.23 -4.26
CA GLN A 36 8.01 0.05 -4.96
C GLN A 36 8.94 -1.17 -4.88
N ALA A 37 10.24 -0.99 -5.12
CA ALA A 37 11.19 -2.11 -5.15
C ALA A 37 11.77 -2.43 -3.77
N ARG A 38 12.18 -1.41 -3.01
CA ARG A 38 12.73 -1.56 -1.66
C ARG A 38 11.66 -1.63 -0.58
N ARG A 39 10.39 -1.34 -0.89
CA ARG A 39 9.25 -1.41 0.04
C ARG A 39 9.42 -0.53 1.28
N LEU A 40 10.09 0.62 1.11
CA LEU A 40 10.30 1.58 2.18
C LEU A 40 9.01 2.34 2.47
N ARG A 41 8.77 2.58 3.77
CA ARG A 41 7.51 3.14 4.27
C ARG A 41 7.66 4.47 5.00
N SER A 42 8.88 4.96 5.17
CA SER A 42 9.18 6.28 5.72
C SER A 42 10.10 7.04 4.78
N PHE A 43 9.99 8.37 4.78
CA PHE A 43 10.96 9.20 4.06
C PHE A 43 12.35 9.08 4.67
N GLU A 44 12.44 8.86 5.98
CA GLU A 44 13.70 8.69 6.70
C GLU A 44 14.53 7.51 6.15
N ASP A 45 13.87 6.41 5.77
CA ASP A 45 14.52 5.21 5.23
C ASP A 45 15.10 5.41 3.81
N LEU A 46 14.72 6.48 3.10
CA LEU A 46 15.26 6.84 1.78
C LEU A 46 16.65 7.47 1.90
N THR A 47 17.59 6.73 2.49
CA THR A 47 18.95 7.21 2.82
C THR A 47 19.82 7.59 1.62
N ASP A 48 19.41 7.22 0.40
CA ASP A 48 20.01 7.67 -0.86
C ASP A 48 19.52 9.06 -1.32
N LEU A 49 18.60 9.66 -0.57
CA LEU A 49 18.16 11.05 -0.73
C LEU A 49 18.84 11.96 0.30
N PRO A 50 19.23 13.20 -0.07
CA PRO A 50 19.70 14.20 0.87
C PRO A 50 18.69 14.44 2.01
N LYS A 51 19.19 14.78 3.19
CA LYS A 51 18.34 15.07 4.37
C LYS A 51 17.30 16.15 4.07
N GLU A 52 17.73 17.25 3.43
CA GLU A 52 16.85 18.36 3.04
C GLU A 52 15.69 17.89 2.14
N LEU A 53 15.96 16.96 1.21
CA LEU A 53 14.90 16.42 0.37
C LEU A 53 13.93 15.55 1.18
N ARG A 54 14.43 14.70 2.09
CA ARG A 54 13.55 13.90 2.96
C ARG A 54 12.64 14.77 3.85
N GLU A 55 13.17 15.89 4.33
CA GLU A 55 12.41 16.89 5.10
C GLU A 55 11.33 17.55 4.22
N LYS A 56 11.68 18.06 3.03
CA LYS A 56 10.70 18.61 2.06
C LYS A 56 9.59 17.60 1.72
N LEU A 57 9.95 16.33 1.48
CA LEU A 57 8.97 15.29 1.18
C LEU A 57 7.98 15.11 2.34
N SER A 58 8.46 15.17 3.59
CA SER A 58 7.64 15.02 4.79
C SER A 58 6.68 16.20 5.02
N GLU A 59 7.03 17.39 4.54
CA GLU A 59 6.18 18.59 4.61
C GLU A 59 5.08 18.61 3.54
N HIS A 60 5.35 18.03 2.37
CA HIS A 60 4.48 18.15 1.18
C HIS A 60 3.72 16.88 0.80
N ALA A 61 4.10 15.74 1.35
CA ALA A 61 3.58 14.44 0.93
C ALA A 61 3.49 13.43 2.08
N THR A 62 2.76 12.35 1.82
CA THR A 62 2.75 11.15 2.65
C THR A 62 3.29 9.97 1.87
N ILE A 63 3.90 9.03 2.59
CA ILE A 63 4.40 7.77 2.03
C ILE A 63 3.56 6.59 2.54
N SER A 64 3.15 6.62 3.80
CA SER A 64 2.28 5.62 4.41
C SER A 64 1.11 6.29 5.12
N THR A 65 -0.07 5.69 4.99
CA THR A 65 -1.34 6.21 5.52
C THR A 65 -2.18 5.10 6.17
N LEU A 66 -1.98 3.84 5.79
CA LEU A 66 -2.65 2.70 6.42
C LEU A 66 -1.98 2.33 7.74
N THR A 67 -2.80 2.24 8.78
CA THR A 67 -2.40 1.74 10.10
C THR A 67 -2.83 0.29 10.24
N LEU A 68 -1.91 -0.61 10.55
CA LEU A 68 -2.24 -2.00 10.86
C LEU A 68 -2.87 -2.07 12.25
N GLU A 69 -4.16 -2.40 12.32
CA GLU A 69 -4.89 -2.53 13.58
C GLU A 69 -4.72 -3.91 14.20
N SER A 70 -4.85 -4.96 13.38
CA SER A 70 -4.64 -6.33 13.86
C SER A 70 -4.19 -7.26 12.74
N ARG A 71 -3.56 -8.35 13.15
CA ARG A 71 -3.13 -9.44 12.26
C ARG A 71 -3.52 -10.76 12.88
N TYR A 72 -4.17 -11.61 12.10
CA TYR A 72 -4.49 -12.98 12.46
C TYR A 72 -3.69 -13.94 11.59
N ILE A 73 -3.10 -14.97 12.19
CA ILE A 73 -2.31 -16.00 11.50
C ILE A 73 -3.01 -17.34 11.72
N SER A 74 -3.40 -17.97 10.61
CA SER A 74 -3.99 -19.30 10.57
C SER A 74 -2.90 -20.38 10.62
N THR A 75 -3.29 -21.60 10.97
CA THR A 75 -2.39 -22.77 11.08
C THR A 75 -1.78 -23.20 9.75
N ASP A 76 -2.47 -22.92 8.64
CA ASP A 76 -1.98 -23.13 7.27
C ASP A 76 -1.01 -22.03 6.79
N GLY A 77 -0.73 -21.03 7.63
CA GLY A 77 0.12 -19.90 7.32
C GLY A 77 -0.60 -18.73 6.66
N THR A 78 -1.91 -18.85 6.33
CA THR A 78 -2.72 -17.73 5.85
C THR A 78 -2.71 -16.61 6.88
N ARG A 79 -2.48 -15.38 6.44
CA ARG A 79 -2.45 -14.19 7.31
C ARG A 79 -3.49 -13.19 6.87
N ARG A 80 -4.34 -12.77 7.79
CA ARG A 80 -5.36 -11.75 7.58
C ARG A 80 -4.97 -10.48 8.31
N TYR A 81 -4.98 -9.36 7.59
CA TYR A 81 -4.57 -8.05 8.07
C TYR A 81 -5.79 -7.14 8.07
N LEU A 82 -6.07 -6.53 9.22
CA LEU A 82 -7.05 -5.48 9.35
C LEU A 82 -6.31 -4.15 9.45
N PHE A 83 -6.51 -3.30 8.46
CA PHE A 83 -6.01 -1.93 8.41
C PHE A 83 -7.11 -0.93 8.74
N LYS A 84 -6.68 0.24 9.18
CA LYS A 84 -7.47 1.46 9.24
C LYS A 84 -6.88 2.51 8.32
N THR A 85 -7.75 3.15 7.57
CA THR A 85 -7.43 4.36 6.80
C THR A 85 -7.26 5.56 7.72
N TYR A 86 -6.76 6.68 7.19
CA TYR A 86 -6.61 7.94 7.95
C TYR A 86 -7.93 8.45 8.57
N ASP A 87 -9.07 8.10 7.95
CA ASP A 87 -10.42 8.44 8.39
C ASP A 87 -11.11 7.28 9.14
N ASN A 88 -10.34 6.34 9.69
CA ASN A 88 -10.79 5.22 10.51
C ASN A 88 -11.75 4.23 9.81
N ARG A 89 -11.62 4.06 8.49
CA ARG A 89 -12.38 3.06 7.74
C ARG A 89 -11.62 1.74 7.69
N PRO A 90 -12.29 0.60 7.88
CA PRO A 90 -11.63 -0.70 7.88
C PRO A 90 -11.26 -1.14 6.46
N VAL A 91 -10.09 -1.74 6.31
CA VAL A 91 -9.63 -2.36 5.06
C VAL A 91 -9.01 -3.71 5.40
N GLU A 92 -9.45 -4.77 4.72
CA GLU A 92 -8.92 -6.12 4.93
C GLU A 92 -8.00 -6.54 3.78
N THR A 93 -6.91 -7.21 4.09
CA THR A 93 -6.01 -7.83 3.10
C THR A 93 -5.65 -9.22 3.59
N VAL A 94 -5.57 -10.18 2.66
CA VAL A 94 -5.22 -11.58 2.99
C VAL A 94 -3.98 -12.00 2.24
N PHE A 95 -3.01 -12.54 2.96
CA PHE A 95 -1.85 -13.25 2.42
C PHE A 95 -2.09 -14.75 2.51
N ILE A 96 -1.95 -15.44 1.39
CA ILE A 96 -2.19 -16.87 1.27
C ILE A 96 -0.89 -17.50 0.75
N PRO A 97 -0.11 -18.17 1.63
CA PRO A 97 1.08 -18.86 1.19
C PRO A 97 0.73 -20.16 0.48
N GLU A 98 1.32 -20.40 -0.68
CA GLU A 98 1.19 -21.67 -1.41
C GLU A 98 2.60 -22.22 -1.75
N GLU A 99 2.67 -23.48 -2.20
CA GLU A 99 3.96 -24.12 -2.49
C GLU A 99 4.75 -23.41 -3.61
N ARG A 100 4.05 -22.94 -4.65
CA ARG A 100 4.66 -22.42 -5.89
C ARG A 100 4.62 -20.90 -6.04
N ARG A 101 3.73 -20.22 -5.33
CA ARG A 101 3.53 -18.77 -5.36
C ARG A 101 2.90 -18.34 -4.06
N ASP A 102 2.98 -17.06 -3.75
CA ASP A 102 2.24 -16.48 -2.64
C ASP A 102 1.17 -15.53 -3.20
N THR A 103 -0.08 -15.65 -2.74
CA THR A 103 -1.20 -14.86 -3.24
C THR A 103 -1.56 -13.75 -2.23
N ILE A 104 -1.75 -12.52 -2.70
CA ILE A 104 -2.25 -11.40 -1.91
C ILE A 104 -3.62 -10.98 -2.46
N CYS A 105 -4.63 -11.13 -1.63
CA CYS A 105 -5.98 -10.64 -1.86
C CYS A 105 -6.12 -9.25 -1.27
N PHE A 106 -6.21 -8.23 -2.13
CA PHE A 106 -6.33 -6.83 -1.73
C PHE A 106 -7.76 -6.30 -1.92
N SER A 107 -8.10 -5.29 -1.14
CA SER A 107 -9.36 -4.55 -1.23
C SER A 107 -9.20 -3.31 -2.11
N SER A 108 -10.23 -2.98 -2.88
CA SER A 108 -10.31 -1.75 -3.70
C SER A 108 -11.13 -0.65 -3.01
N GLN A 109 -12.02 -1.02 -2.08
CA GLN A 109 -12.89 -0.12 -1.34
C GLN A 109 -12.92 -0.50 0.15
N SER A 110 -13.34 0.44 0.99
CA SER A 110 -13.81 0.12 2.34
C SER A 110 -15.33 -0.04 2.30
N GLY A 111 -15.79 -1.27 2.57
CA GLY A 111 -17.16 -1.66 2.27
C GLY A 111 -17.37 -1.93 0.77
N CYS A 112 -18.62 -2.13 0.35
CA CYS A 112 -18.96 -2.37 -1.06
C CYS A 112 -20.41 -1.91 -1.32
N PRO A 113 -20.68 -1.19 -2.44
CA PRO A 113 -22.03 -0.74 -2.76
C PRO A 113 -22.91 -1.88 -3.29
N LEU A 114 -22.30 -2.98 -3.73
CA LEU A 114 -23.01 -4.11 -4.30
C LEU A 114 -23.66 -4.91 -3.17
N GLN A 115 -24.99 -4.94 -3.18
CA GLN A 115 -25.82 -5.60 -2.17
C GLN A 115 -25.89 -7.12 -2.37
N CYS A 116 -24.76 -7.76 -2.66
CA CYS A 116 -24.67 -9.20 -2.83
C CYS A 116 -25.03 -9.90 -1.51
N THR A 117 -26.12 -10.64 -1.48
CA THR A 117 -26.74 -11.17 -0.25
C THR A 117 -25.87 -12.17 0.52
N PHE A 118 -24.91 -12.80 -0.15
CA PHE A 118 -23.96 -13.74 0.45
C PHE A 118 -22.67 -13.07 0.96
N CYS A 119 -22.45 -11.78 0.67
CA CYS A 119 -21.20 -11.09 0.96
C CYS A 119 -21.30 -10.28 2.26
N LEU A 120 -20.42 -10.55 3.23
CA LEU A 120 -20.38 -9.79 4.48
C LEU A 120 -20.05 -8.31 4.23
N THR A 121 -19.15 -8.02 3.29
CA THR A 121 -18.77 -6.64 2.92
C THR A 121 -19.96 -5.83 2.42
N ALA A 122 -20.92 -6.47 1.72
CA ALA A 122 -22.14 -5.82 1.24
C ALA A 122 -23.02 -5.29 2.38
N GLN A 123 -23.00 -5.94 3.56
CA GLN A 123 -23.77 -5.52 4.72
C GLN A 123 -23.26 -4.22 5.34
N LEU A 124 -21.99 -3.86 5.09
CA LEU A 124 -21.41 -2.58 5.53
C LEU A 124 -21.88 -1.40 4.68
N GLY A 125 -22.39 -1.67 3.48
CA GLY A 125 -22.56 -0.65 2.42
C GLY A 125 -21.21 -0.11 1.94
N LEU A 126 -21.24 0.86 1.02
CA LEU A 126 -20.02 1.57 0.61
C LEU A 126 -19.68 2.65 1.62
N LEU A 127 -18.47 2.59 2.20
CA LEU A 127 -17.94 3.65 3.05
C LEU A 127 -17.14 4.65 2.22
N ARG A 128 -16.18 4.16 1.42
CA ARG A 128 -15.46 4.94 0.40
C ARG A 128 -14.60 4.09 -0.53
N ASN A 129 -14.17 4.68 -1.64
CA ASN A 129 -13.09 4.15 -2.47
C ASN A 129 -11.72 4.34 -1.78
N LEU A 130 -10.81 3.39 -1.98
CA LEU A 130 -9.42 3.54 -1.58
C LEU A 130 -8.64 4.32 -2.63
N THR A 131 -7.62 5.06 -2.20
CA THR A 131 -6.67 5.68 -3.13
C THR A 131 -5.75 4.61 -3.72
N ALA A 132 -5.11 4.89 -4.87
CA ALA A 132 -4.09 4.01 -5.42
C ALA A 132 -2.97 3.71 -4.40
N GLY A 133 -2.59 4.71 -3.60
CA GLY A 133 -1.57 4.53 -2.57
C GLY A 133 -2.02 3.61 -1.44
N GLU A 134 -3.28 3.69 -1.01
CA GLU A 134 -3.83 2.77 -0.02
C GLU A 134 -3.93 1.33 -0.54
N ILE A 135 -4.24 1.14 -1.83
CA ILE A 135 -4.25 -0.19 -2.47
C ILE A 135 -2.82 -0.77 -2.50
N VAL A 136 -1.83 0.01 -2.93
CA VAL A 136 -0.43 -0.44 -3.00
C VAL A 136 0.15 -0.66 -1.59
N GLU A 137 -0.22 0.16 -0.61
CA GLU A 137 0.23 0.00 0.78
C GLU A 137 -0.16 -1.35 1.38
N GLN A 138 -1.36 -1.86 1.08
CA GLN A 138 -1.78 -3.20 1.51
C GLN A 138 -0.74 -4.25 1.11
N ILE A 139 -0.29 -4.19 -0.15
CA ILE A 139 0.68 -5.13 -0.72
C ILE A 139 2.05 -4.95 -0.07
N ILE A 140 2.53 -3.70 0.06
CA ILE A 140 3.83 -3.39 0.66
C ILE A 140 3.90 -3.89 2.10
N VAL A 141 2.87 -3.62 2.93
CA VAL A 141 2.85 -4.04 4.33
C VAL A 141 2.85 -5.55 4.44
N VAL A 142 2.01 -6.24 3.65
CA VAL A 142 1.94 -7.70 3.65
C VAL A 142 3.28 -8.33 3.25
N LEU A 143 3.92 -7.83 2.19
CA LEU A 143 5.20 -8.37 1.74
C LEU A 143 6.33 -8.11 2.75
N ASN A 144 6.34 -6.94 3.38
CA ASN A 144 7.31 -6.63 4.44
C ASN A 144 7.10 -7.51 5.66
N ASP A 145 5.87 -7.81 6.03
CA ASP A 145 5.54 -8.73 7.12
C ASP A 145 5.91 -10.19 6.80
N ALA A 146 5.72 -10.60 5.54
CA ALA A 146 6.00 -11.96 5.09
C ALA A 146 7.50 -12.25 4.96
N TYR A 147 8.28 -11.30 4.43
CA TYR A 147 9.68 -11.55 4.04
C TYR A 147 10.71 -10.57 4.61
N GLY A 148 10.28 -9.46 5.21
CA GLY A 148 11.16 -8.36 5.62
C GLY A 148 11.31 -7.27 4.56
N VAL A 149 11.74 -6.08 4.95
CA VAL A 149 11.85 -4.90 4.05
C VAL A 149 12.91 -5.14 2.97
N GLY A 150 12.57 -4.81 1.71
CA GLY A 150 13.48 -4.94 0.55
C GLY A 150 13.83 -6.38 0.13
N ILE A 151 13.30 -7.40 0.82
CA ILE A 151 13.58 -8.81 0.52
C ILE A 151 12.74 -9.28 -0.67
N LYS A 152 13.40 -9.83 -1.70
CA LYS A 152 12.70 -10.40 -2.86
C LYS A 152 11.80 -11.56 -2.43
N THR A 153 10.63 -11.62 -3.05
CA THR A 153 9.66 -12.70 -2.83
C THR A 153 10.21 -13.99 -3.43
N PRO A 154 10.49 -15.03 -2.63
CA PRO A 154 11.24 -16.21 -3.08
C PRO A 154 10.50 -17.01 -4.17
N ARG A 155 9.16 -16.99 -4.15
CA ARG A 155 8.29 -17.76 -5.05
C ARG A 155 7.48 -16.88 -6.00
N GLY A 156 7.78 -15.57 -6.06
CA GLY A 156 6.94 -14.58 -6.72
C GLY A 156 5.63 -14.32 -5.98
N THR A 157 4.83 -13.39 -6.51
CA THR A 157 3.56 -12.97 -5.91
C THR A 157 2.47 -12.91 -6.95
N ASN A 158 1.29 -13.40 -6.60
CA ASN A 158 0.06 -13.23 -7.36
C ASN A 158 -0.86 -12.23 -6.66
N LEU A 159 -1.35 -11.23 -7.36
CA LEU A 159 -2.23 -10.21 -6.80
C LEU A 159 -3.65 -10.43 -7.30
N VAL A 160 -4.62 -10.48 -6.39
CA VAL A 160 -6.03 -10.64 -6.74
C VAL A 160 -6.87 -9.55 -6.07
N GLY A 161 -7.65 -8.83 -6.87
CA GLY A 161 -8.62 -7.83 -6.38
C GLY A 161 -9.92 -8.51 -5.99
N MET A 162 -9.87 -9.34 -4.94
CA MET A 162 -11.03 -10.11 -4.44
C MET A 162 -11.34 -9.80 -2.97
N GLY A 163 -10.76 -8.72 -2.44
CA GLY A 163 -11.03 -8.22 -1.10
C GLY A 163 -12.36 -7.46 -1.04
N ALA A 164 -12.45 -6.49 -0.15
CA ALA A 164 -13.60 -5.61 -0.07
C ALA A 164 -13.64 -4.63 -1.26
N GLY A 165 -14.81 -4.52 -1.87
CA GLY A 165 -15.12 -3.56 -2.92
C GLY A 165 -15.44 -4.18 -4.27
N GLU A 166 -15.91 -3.33 -5.19
CA GLU A 166 -15.99 -3.62 -6.62
C GLU A 166 -14.86 -2.85 -7.33
N PRO A 167 -13.83 -3.54 -7.86
CA PRO A 167 -12.67 -2.92 -8.52
C PRO A 167 -12.99 -2.18 -9.82
#